data_AF-A0A1V4RC00-F1
#
_entry.id   AF-A0A1V4RC00-F1
#
_cell.length_a   1.000
_cell.length_b   1.000
_cell.length_c   1.000
_cell.angle_alpha   90.00
_cell.angle_beta   90.00
_cell.angle_gamma   90.00
#
_symmetry.space_group_name_H-M   'P 1'
#
loop_
_entity.id
_entity.type
_entity.pdbx_description
1 polymer ?
#
loop_
_entity_poly.entity_id
_entity_poly.type
_entity_poly.pdbx_seq_one_letter_code
_entity_poly.pdbx_strand_id
1 'polypeptide(L)'
;YKKTVGVYMQRWGIERTFQELKDTFYFDHYQVRHKEKIMRYWMLCPLVFSLIYWIKLNGCLTKVLNYSPSTFNDYKPALYKLIQFSSFAYLSKNSLETSLYFADIKSQRFKNNSLYN
;
A
#
# COMPACT_ATOMS: atom_id res chain seq x y z
N TYR A 1 -30.86 18.62 13.23
CA TYR A 1 -29.53 19.20 12.95
C TYR A 1 -28.37 18.21 13.10
N LYS A 2 -28.02 17.69 14.29
CA LYS A 2 -26.87 16.76 14.46
C LYS A 2 -26.92 15.52 13.54
N LYS A 3 -28.09 14.91 13.37
CA LYS A 3 -28.29 13.75 12.49
C LYS A 3 -28.03 14.08 11.01
N THR A 4 -28.55 15.22 10.54
CA THR A 4 -28.36 15.71 9.17
C THR A 4 -26.89 15.99 8.88
N VAL A 5 -26.19 16.69 9.78
CA VAL A 5 -24.75 16.96 9.65
C VAL A 5 -23.94 15.67 9.59
N GLY A 6 -24.26 14.67 10.41
CA GLY A 6 -23.60 13.36 10.36
C GLY A 6 -23.78 12.64 9.02
N VAL A 7 -24.97 12.69 8.43
CA VAL A 7 -25.25 12.12 7.10
C VAL A 7 -24.43 12.81 6.02
N TYR A 8 -24.32 14.15 6.06
CA TYR A 8 -23.49 14.90 5.11
C TYR A 8 -21.99 14.60 5.29
N MET A 9 -21.51 14.42 6.52
CA MET A 9 -20.12 14.02 6.78
C MET A 9 -19.80 12.62 6.21
N GLN A 10 -20.72 11.67 6.32
CA GLN A 10 -20.56 10.34 5.73
C GLN A 10 -20.48 10.39 4.20
N ARG A 11 -21.34 11.20 3.56
CA ARG A 11 -21.28 11.43 2.11
C ARG A 11 -19.92 11.99 1.68
N TRP A 12 -19.40 12.99 2.40
CA TRP A 12 -18.09 13.57 2.11
C TRP A 12 -16.95 12.53 2.26
N GLY A 13 -17.07 11.64 3.24
CA GLY A 13 -16.12 10.53 3.42
C GLY A 13 -16.10 9.58 2.22
N ILE A 14 -17.27 9.28 1.65
CA ILE A 14 -17.40 8.47 0.43
C ILE A 14 -16.75 9.18 -0.76
N GLU A 15 -17.06 10.46 -0.98
CA GLU A 15 -16.50 11.25 -2.08
C GLU A 15 -14.97 11.33 -2.01
N ARG A 16 -14.40 11.59 -0.82
CA ARG A 16 -12.96 11.58 -0.59
C ARG A 16 -12.33 10.22 -0.88
N THR A 17 -12.99 9.14 -0.48
CA THR A 17 -12.50 7.77 -0.75
C THR A 17 -12.48 7.46 -2.24
N PHE A 18 -13.53 7.86 -2.98
CA PHE A 18 -13.56 7.71 -4.43
C PHE A 18 -12.48 8.53 -5.13
N GLN A 19 -12.23 9.75 -4.65
CA GLN A 19 -11.16 10.58 -5.18
C GLN A 19 -9.79 9.91 -4.99
N GLU A 20 -9.48 9.45 -3.78
CA GLU A 20 -8.22 8.73 -3.50
C GLU A 20 -8.07 7.46 -4.35
N LEU A 21 -9.15 6.70 -4.55
CA LEU A 21 -9.13 5.51 -5.43
C LEU A 21 -8.82 5.86 -6.88
N LYS A 22 -9.33 6.99 -7.39
CA LYS A 22 -9.00 7.45 -8.74
C LYS A 22 -7.56 7.94 -8.83
N ASP A 23 -7.16 8.82 -7.93
CA ASP A 23 -5.88 9.53 -8.00
C ASP A 23 -4.68 8.63 -7.68
N THR A 24 -4.80 7.72 -6.71
CA THR A 24 -3.67 6.90 -6.24
C THR A 24 -3.65 5.47 -6.81
N PHE A 25 -4.84 4.93 -7.08
CA PHE A 25 -5.02 3.59 -7.61
C PHE A 25 -5.39 3.57 -9.09
N TYR A 26 -5.58 4.72 -9.76
CA TYR A 26 -5.92 4.79 -11.19
C TYR A 26 -7.19 3.99 -11.54
N PHE A 27 -8.15 3.97 -10.61
CA PHE A 27 -9.36 3.15 -10.69
C PHE A 27 -10.14 3.29 -12.01
N ASP A 28 -10.17 4.50 -12.58
CA ASP A 28 -10.87 4.84 -13.82
C ASP A 28 -9.98 4.87 -15.07
N HIS A 29 -8.67 4.70 -14.94
CA HIS A 29 -7.74 4.70 -16.07
C HIS A 29 -7.61 3.32 -16.73
N TYR A 30 -8.25 2.28 -16.18
CA TYR A 30 -8.19 0.93 -16.73
C TYR A 30 -9.03 0.81 -18.01
N GLN A 31 -8.45 1.21 -19.15
CA GLN A 31 -9.09 1.20 -20.48
C GLN A 31 -9.18 -0.18 -21.15
N VAL A 32 -8.93 -1.27 -20.41
CA VAL A 32 -8.94 -2.63 -20.97
C VAL A 32 -10.36 -3.01 -21.37
N ARG A 33 -10.61 -3.32 -22.66
CA ARG A 33 -11.94 -3.65 -23.22
C ARG A 33 -12.54 -5.00 -22.73
N HIS A 34 -12.00 -5.59 -21.67
CA HIS A 34 -12.45 -6.87 -21.11
C HIS A 34 -13.13 -6.66 -19.76
N LYS A 35 -14.46 -6.81 -19.75
CA LYS A 35 -15.34 -6.58 -18.59
C LYS A 35 -14.87 -7.30 -17.32
N GLU A 36 -14.52 -8.58 -17.42
CA GLU A 36 -14.10 -9.36 -16.25
C GLU A 36 -12.81 -8.85 -15.60
N LYS A 37 -11.83 -8.42 -16.41
CA LYS A 37 -10.57 -7.89 -15.91
C LYS A 37 -10.78 -6.56 -15.19
N ILE A 38 -11.65 -5.70 -15.75
CA ILE A 38 -12.06 -4.46 -15.11
C ILE A 38 -12.73 -4.77 -13.75
N MET A 39 -13.68 -5.69 -13.71
CA MET A 39 -14.38 -6.05 -12.46
C MET A 39 -13.41 -6.58 -11.39
N ARG A 40 -12.48 -7.47 -11.77
CA ARG A 40 -11.45 -7.98 -10.84
C ARG A 40 -10.58 -6.86 -10.30
N TYR A 41 -10.12 -5.96 -11.17
CA TYR A 41 -9.32 -4.81 -10.77
C TYR A 41 -10.08 -3.86 -9.85
N TRP A 42 -11.34 -3.57 -10.17
CA TRP A 42 -12.22 -2.75 -9.35
C TRP A 42 -12.51 -3.36 -7.97
N MET A 43 -12.47 -4.68 -7.83
CA MET A 43 -12.55 -5.33 -6.52
C MET A 43 -11.24 -5.26 -5.74
N LEU A 44 -10.10 -5.31 -6.43
CA LEU A 44 -8.78 -5.23 -5.80
C LEU A 44 -8.46 -3.82 -5.27
N CYS A 45 -8.81 -2.76 -6.00
CA CYS A 45 -8.48 -1.39 -5.57
C CYS A 45 -9.03 -1.03 -4.18
N PRO A 46 -10.32 -1.25 -3.84
CA PRO A 46 -10.86 -1.02 -2.51
C PRO A 46 -10.22 -1.91 -1.44
N LEU A 47 -9.87 -3.16 -1.78
CA LEU A 47 -9.19 -4.07 -0.84
C LEU A 47 -7.80 -3.54 -0.50
N VAL A 48 -7.01 -3.12 -1.49
CA VAL A 48 -5.69 -2.53 -1.23
C VAL A 48 -5.82 -1.19 -0.51
N PHE A 49 -6.78 -0.34 -0.88
CA PHE A 49 -7.05 0.92 -0.20
C PHE A 49 -7.39 0.71 1.28
N SER A 50 -8.30 -0.22 1.60
CA SER A 50 -8.69 -0.52 2.98
C SER A 50 -7.53 -1.08 3.80
N LEU A 51 -6.67 -1.91 3.20
CA LEU A 51 -5.44 -2.38 3.82
C LEU A 51 -4.49 -1.22 4.15
N ILE A 52 -4.21 -0.34 3.18
CA ILE A 52 -3.35 0.84 3.42
C ILE A 52 -3.93 1.73 4.51
N TYR A 53 -5.25 1.96 4.47
CA TYR A 53 -5.94 2.77 5.46
C TYR A 53 -5.80 2.18 6.88
N TRP A 54 -5.99 0.87 7.02
CA TRP A 54 -5.80 0.16 8.29
C TRP A 54 -4.36 0.28 8.80
N ILE A 55 -3.38 0.13 7.92
CA ILE A 55 -1.95 0.27 8.27
C ILE A 55 -1.61 1.70 8.68
N LYS A 56 -2.17 2.70 8.00
CA LYS A 56 -2.02 4.12 8.34
C LYS A 56 -2.58 4.43 9.71
N LEU A 57 -3.78 3.93 10.04
CA LEU A 57 -4.41 4.12 11.35
C LEU A 57 -3.60 3.47 12.49
N ASN A 58 -3.06 2.27 12.27
CA ASN A 58 -2.29 1.58 13.30
C ASN A 58 -0.83 2.04 13.41
N GLY A 59 -0.35 2.84 12.46
CA GLY A 59 1.04 3.32 12.43
C GLY A 59 2.08 2.20 12.35
N CYS A 60 1.72 1.01 11.85
CA CYS A 60 2.61 -0.16 11.92
C CYS A 60 3.93 0.05 11.15
N LEU A 61 3.89 0.78 10.03
CA LEU A 61 5.06 0.97 9.16
C LEU A 61 6.14 1.88 9.75
N THR A 62 5.80 2.80 10.67
CA THR A 62 6.81 3.70 11.28
C THR A 62 7.79 2.95 12.17
N LYS A 63 7.44 1.75 12.64
CA LYS A 63 8.34 0.85 13.38
C LYS A 63 9.27 0.05 12.47
N VAL A 64 8.89 -0.13 11.20
CA VAL A 64 9.57 -1.00 10.24
C VAL A 64 10.45 -0.20 9.28
N LEU A 65 10.02 0.99 8.89
CA LEU A 65 10.71 1.87 7.96
C LEU A 65 11.56 2.93 8.68
N ASN A 66 12.58 3.45 7.99
CA ASN A 66 13.41 4.56 8.46
C ASN A 66 12.75 5.93 8.28
N TYR A 67 11.62 5.99 7.57
CA TYR A 67 10.83 7.20 7.36
C TYR A 67 9.35 6.95 7.71
N SER A 68 8.60 8.04 7.90
CA SER A 68 7.15 7.97 8.13
C SER A 68 6.41 8.28 6.83
N PRO A 69 5.77 7.30 6.17
CA PRO A 69 4.93 7.56 5.02
C PRO A 69 3.73 8.44 5.42
N SER A 70 3.35 9.38 4.55
CA SER A 70 2.33 10.40 4.88
C SER A 70 1.08 10.26 3.99
N THR A 71 1.30 10.01 2.69
CA THR A 71 0.25 9.88 1.68
C THR A 71 0.05 8.42 1.28
N PHE A 72 -1.13 8.05 0.80
CA PHE A 72 -1.40 6.70 0.31
C PHE A 72 -0.40 6.25 -0.78
N ASN A 73 0.10 7.20 -1.58
CA ASN A 73 1.09 6.93 -2.62
C ASN A 73 2.47 6.58 -2.05
N ASP A 74 2.80 6.98 -0.82
CA ASP A 74 4.02 6.55 -0.10
C ASP A 74 3.85 5.14 0.48
N TYR A 75 2.66 4.84 1.02
CA TYR A 75 2.35 3.54 1.61
C TYR A 75 2.37 2.40 0.58
N LYS A 76 1.90 2.65 -0.64
CA LYS A 76 1.84 1.65 -1.73
C LYS A 76 3.20 1.03 -2.07
N PRO A 77 4.25 1.78 -2.46
CA PRO A 77 5.56 1.22 -2.75
C PRO A 77 6.24 0.67 -1.50
N ALA A 78 6.02 1.26 -0.32
CA ALA A 78 6.56 0.73 0.93
C ALA A 78 6.02 -0.68 1.22
N LEU A 79 4.71 -0.89 1.06
CA LEU A 79 4.11 -2.22 1.21
C LEU A 79 4.53 -3.17 0.11
N TYR A 80 4.63 -2.70 -1.12
CA TYR A 80 5.10 -3.50 -2.23
C TYR A 80 6.52 -4.02 -1.98
N LYS A 81 7.44 -3.18 -1.48
CA LYS A 81 8.80 -3.60 -1.10
C LYS A 81 8.82 -4.69 -0.02
N LEU A 82 7.88 -4.63 0.93
CA LEU A 82 7.75 -5.62 2.01
C LEU A 82 7.12 -6.93 1.53
N ILE A 83 6.18 -6.88 0.56
CA ILE A 83 5.41 -8.03 0.07
C ILE A 83 6.12 -8.75 -1.08
N GLN A 84 6.73 -8.03 -2.02
CA GLN A 84 7.37 -8.59 -3.23
C GLN A 84 8.73 -9.25 -2.94
N PHE A 85 8.87 -9.79 -1.75
CA PHE A 85 10.06 -10.45 -1.26
C PHE A 85 10.26 -11.85 -1.89
N SER A 86 9.96 -12.05 -3.17
CA SER A 86 10.08 -13.37 -3.82
C SER A 86 11.37 -13.54 -4.64
N SER A 87 12.24 -12.54 -4.72
CA SER A 87 13.56 -12.66 -5.36
C SER A 87 14.70 -12.95 -4.37
N PHE A 88 14.42 -13.72 -3.30
CA PHE A 88 15.43 -14.16 -2.32
C PHE A 88 16.69 -14.72 -2.98
N ALA A 89 16.51 -15.53 -4.02
CA ALA A 89 17.61 -16.14 -4.77
C ALA A 89 18.49 -15.14 -5.54
N TYR A 90 17.94 -13.97 -5.91
CA TYR A 90 18.66 -12.93 -6.64
C TYR A 90 19.42 -11.99 -5.68
N LEU A 91 18.79 -11.65 -4.55
CA LEU A 91 19.39 -10.79 -3.53
C LEU A 91 20.46 -11.53 -2.72
N SER A 92 20.23 -12.79 -2.31
CA SER A 92 21.21 -13.56 -1.52
C SER A 92 22.57 -13.72 -2.21
N LYS A 93 22.59 -13.71 -3.55
CA LYS A 93 23.82 -13.77 -4.35
C LYS A 93 24.50 -12.41 -4.55
N ASN A 94 23.78 -11.30 -4.33
CA ASN A 94 24.26 -9.94 -4.55
C ASN A 94 24.11 -9.11 -3.26
N SER A 95 25.17 -9.10 -2.44
CA SER A 95 25.19 -8.39 -1.14
C SER A 95 24.99 -6.87 -1.27
N LEU A 96 25.49 -6.25 -2.33
CA LEU A 96 25.33 -4.83 -2.62
C LEU A 96 23.87 -4.46 -2.89
N GLU A 97 23.23 -5.12 -3.85
CA GLU A 97 21.81 -4.90 -4.20
C GLU A 97 20.89 -5.15 -3.00
N THR A 98 21.21 -6.16 -2.19
CA THR A 98 20.52 -6.45 -0.93
C THR A 98 20.58 -5.28 0.03
N SER A 99 21.77 -4.72 0.26
CA SER A 99 21.94 -3.58 1.17
C SER A 99 21.19 -2.33 0.70
N LEU A 100 21.18 -2.05 -0.60
CA LEU A 100 20.43 -0.95 -1.20
C LEU A 100 18.93 -1.14 -1.08
N TYR A 101 18.43 -2.35 -1.34
CA TYR A 101 17.01 -2.66 -1.22
C TYR A 101 16.50 -2.55 0.23
N PHE A 102 17.29 -2.99 1.21
CA PHE A 102 16.98 -2.89 2.65
C PHE A 102 17.36 -1.56 3.30
N ALA A 103 17.87 -0.58 2.56
CA ALA A 103 18.31 0.70 3.10
C ALA A 103 17.18 1.44 3.84
N ASP A 104 15.96 1.35 3.32
CA ASP A 104 14.78 2.01 3.87
C ASP A 104 14.18 1.29 5.10
N ILE A 105 14.61 0.06 5.38
CA ILE A 105 14.03 -0.80 6.42
C ILE A 105 14.89 -0.70 7.69
N LYS A 106 14.26 -0.34 8.80
CA LYS A 106 14.85 -0.24 10.14
C LYS A 106 15.01 -1.60 10.81
N SER A 107 14.01 -2.47 10.64
CA SER A 107 13.91 -3.72 11.40
C SER A 107 14.98 -4.74 11.01
N GLN A 108 15.99 -4.95 11.87
CA GLN A 108 17.01 -5.99 11.66
C GLN A 108 16.41 -7.40 11.71
N ARG A 109 15.43 -7.64 12.58
CA ARG A 109 14.71 -8.93 12.63
C ARG A 109 14.06 -9.27 11.29
N PHE A 110 13.48 -8.28 10.61
CA PHE A 110 12.90 -8.48 9.29
C PHE A 110 13.97 -8.82 8.25
N LYS A 111 15.12 -8.13 8.26
CA LYS A 111 16.27 -8.41 7.38
C LYS A 111 16.86 -9.81 7.61
N ASN A 112 16.87 -10.28 8.85
CA ASN A 112 17.43 -11.59 9.20
C ASN A 112 16.46 -12.77 8.96
N ASN A 113 15.15 -12.54 9.01
CA ASN A 113 14.15 -13.58 8.70
C ASN A 113 13.86 -13.70 7.21
N SER A 114 14.02 -12.59 6.48
CA SER A 114 14.39 -12.68 5.09
C SER A 114 15.84 -13.14 4.97
N LEU A 115 16.56 -13.15 3.84
CA LEU A 115 17.92 -13.72 3.71
C LEU A 115 18.14 -15.22 4.08
N TYR A 116 17.54 -15.76 5.15
CA TYR A 116 17.82 -17.09 5.71
C TYR A 116 16.61 -18.06 5.72
N ASN A 117 15.47 -17.65 5.16
CA ASN A 117 14.36 -18.54 4.76
C ASN A 117 14.31 -18.63 3.24
#